data_AF-A0A7C5DM02-F1
#
_entry.id   AF-A0A7C5DM02-F1
#
_cell.length_a   1.000
_cell.length_b   1.000
_cell.length_c   1.000
_cell.angle_alpha   90.00
_cell.angle_beta   90.00
_cell.angle_gamma   90.00
#
_symmetry.space_group_name_H-M   'P 1'
#
loop_
_entity.id
_entity.type
_entity.pdbx_description
1 polymer ?
#
loop_
_entity_poly.entity_id
_entity_poly.type
_entity_poly.pdbx_seq_one_letter_code
_entity_poly.pdbx_strand_id
1 'polypeptide(L)'
;MPSSAKKNRRKTKAEAAKQKPPVAKPVPATMPLSAMNYLFIALGAAVLALSYAVMYIEKEVDGFFALGIAPFMLVGAYLWILFAIFWRGKGK
;
A
#
# COMPACT_ATOMS: atom_id res chain seq x y z
N MET A 1 10.93 -66.06 -16.91
CA MET A 1 10.70 -65.20 -15.72
C MET A 1 10.83 -63.71 -16.09
N PRO A 2 9.76 -62.95 -16.41
CA PRO A 2 9.85 -61.50 -16.58
C PRO A 2 9.09 -60.76 -15.46
N SER A 3 9.66 -60.70 -14.26
CA SER A 3 9.01 -60.09 -13.07
C SER A 3 9.89 -59.06 -12.35
N SER A 4 10.62 -58.23 -13.08
CA SER A 4 11.46 -57.16 -12.51
C SER A 4 11.22 -55.80 -13.18
N ALA A 5 11.04 -55.76 -14.50
CA ALA A 5 10.82 -54.52 -15.25
C ALA A 5 9.51 -53.78 -14.91
N LYS A 6 8.43 -54.51 -14.56
CA LYS A 6 7.11 -53.93 -14.24
C LYS A 6 7.08 -53.23 -12.86
N LYS A 7 7.99 -53.60 -11.95
CA LYS A 7 8.08 -53.05 -10.59
C LYS A 7 8.73 -51.67 -10.58
N ASN A 8 9.74 -51.44 -11.42
CA ASN A 8 10.43 -50.16 -11.51
C ASN A 8 9.56 -49.06 -12.12
N ARG A 9 8.78 -49.38 -13.17
CA ARG A 9 7.86 -48.41 -13.80
C ARG A 9 6.76 -47.90 -12.85
N ARG A 10 6.34 -48.71 -11.87
CA ARG A 10 5.36 -48.32 -10.85
C ARG A 10 5.96 -47.42 -9.77
N LYS A 11 7.22 -47.61 -9.40
CA LYS A 11 7.93 -46.72 -8.46
C LYS A 11 8.12 -45.33 -9.05
N THR A 12 8.59 -45.23 -10.29
CA THR A 12 8.80 -43.93 -10.97
C THR A 12 7.52 -43.12 -11.13
N LYS A 13 6.38 -43.80 -11.39
CA LYS A 13 5.08 -43.13 -11.56
C LYS A 13 4.45 -42.71 -10.22
N ALA A 14 4.72 -43.45 -9.13
CA ALA A 14 4.28 -43.10 -7.78
C ALA A 14 5.09 -41.94 -7.17
N GLU A 15 6.35 -41.78 -7.57
CA GLU A 15 7.21 -40.66 -7.16
C GLU A 15 6.87 -39.36 -7.91
N ALA A 16 6.54 -39.47 -9.21
CA ALA A 16 6.08 -38.35 -10.01
C ALA A 16 4.71 -37.80 -9.57
N ALA A 17 3.86 -38.63 -8.97
CA ALA A 17 2.56 -38.23 -8.43
C ALA A 17 2.63 -37.63 -7.01
N LYS A 18 3.81 -37.60 -6.38
CA LYS A 18 4.05 -37.03 -5.05
C LYS A 18 4.64 -35.62 -5.08
N GLN A 19 4.87 -35.06 -6.26
CA GLN A 19 5.11 -33.63 -6.38
C GLN A 19 3.79 -32.92 -6.12
N LYS A 20 3.56 -32.62 -4.84
CA LYS A 20 2.55 -31.66 -4.41
C LYS A 20 2.71 -30.42 -5.31
N PRO A 21 1.59 -29.85 -5.83
CA PRO A 21 1.67 -28.61 -6.58
C PRO A 21 2.52 -27.62 -5.77
N PRO A 22 3.50 -26.94 -6.40
CA PRO A 22 4.36 -26.02 -5.69
C PRO A 22 3.44 -25.01 -5.01
N VAL A 23 3.42 -25.04 -3.68
CA VAL A 23 2.70 -24.05 -2.88
C VAL A 23 3.24 -22.71 -3.34
N ALA A 24 2.41 -21.95 -4.06
CA ALA A 24 2.80 -20.66 -4.57
C ALA A 24 3.31 -19.84 -3.38
N LYS A 25 4.60 -19.54 -3.38
CA LYS A 25 5.20 -18.71 -2.35
C LYS A 25 4.37 -17.42 -2.30
N PRO A 26 3.89 -16.96 -1.13
CA PRO A 26 3.19 -15.70 -1.05
C PRO A 26 4.13 -14.64 -1.62
N VAL A 27 3.76 -14.07 -2.75
CA VAL A 27 4.51 -12.99 -3.37
C VAL A 27 4.50 -11.88 -2.33
N PRO A 28 5.66 -11.46 -1.79
CA PRO A 28 5.68 -10.39 -0.80
C PRO A 28 5.01 -9.19 -1.45
N ALA A 29 4.01 -8.62 -0.77
CA ALA A 29 3.34 -7.42 -1.24
C ALA A 29 4.39 -6.31 -1.29
N THR A 30 4.97 -6.08 -2.47
CA THR A 30 5.87 -4.96 -2.72
C THR A 30 5.03 -3.71 -2.56
N MET A 31 5.22 -2.99 -1.45
CA MET A 31 4.49 -1.74 -1.24
C MET A 31 4.85 -0.78 -2.38
N PRO A 32 3.85 -0.24 -3.11
CA PRO A 32 4.10 0.51 -4.34
C PRO A 32 4.84 1.83 -4.10
N LEU A 33 4.85 2.33 -2.85
CA LEU A 33 5.48 3.56 -2.41
C LEU A 33 6.50 3.28 -1.30
N SER A 34 7.52 4.13 -1.21
CA SER A 34 8.49 4.11 -0.11
C SER A 34 7.84 4.52 1.21
N ALA A 35 8.38 4.05 2.33
CA ALA A 35 7.93 4.42 3.68
C ALA A 35 7.90 5.95 3.89
N MET A 36 8.83 6.68 3.28
CA MET A 36 8.86 8.15 3.34
C MET A 36 7.67 8.80 2.65
N ASN A 37 7.21 8.27 1.52
CA ASN A 37 6.04 8.81 0.83
C ASN A 37 4.78 8.62 1.67
N TYR A 38 4.63 7.46 2.31
CA TYR A 38 3.51 7.22 3.23
C TYR A 38 3.56 8.16 4.44
N LEU A 39 4.74 8.49 4.97
CA LEU A 39 4.88 9.47 6.05
C LEU A 39 4.41 10.86 5.60
N PHE A 40 4.82 11.31 4.40
CA PHE A 40 4.39 12.60 3.86
C PHE A 40 2.88 12.65 3.60
N ILE A 41 2.30 11.56 3.10
CA ILE A 41 0.84 11.43 2.91
C ILE A 41 0.13 11.51 4.26
N ALA A 42 0.62 10.78 5.27
CA ALA A 42 0.05 10.82 6.63
C ALA A 42 0.11 12.24 7.23
N LEU A 43 1.21 12.97 6.99
CA LEU A 43 1.33 14.36 7.40
C LEU A 43 0.30 15.26 6.72
N GLY A 44 0.13 15.12 5.39
CA GLY A 44 -0.89 15.87 4.65
C GLY A 44 -2.30 15.57 5.11
N ALA A 45 -2.61 14.31 5.39
CA ALA A 45 -3.89 13.88 5.96
C ALA A 45 -4.13 14.45 7.36
N ALA A 46 -3.09 14.52 8.19
CA ALA A 46 -3.17 15.13 9.52
C ALA A 46 -3.47 16.64 9.43
N VAL A 47 -2.85 17.35 8.49
CA VAL A 47 -3.13 18.78 8.24
C VAL A 47 -4.57 19.00 7.78
N LEU A 48 -5.09 18.15 6.89
CA LEU A 48 -6.51 18.18 6.51
C LEU A 48 -7.42 17.98 7.72
N ALA A 49 -7.18 16.94 8.51
CA ALA A 49 -7.97 16.65 9.69
C ALA A 49 -7.95 17.81 10.69
N LEU A 50 -6.79 18.41 10.93
CA LEU A 50 -6.63 19.60 11.79
C LEU A 50 -7.41 20.80 11.25
N SER A 51 -7.36 21.05 9.94
CA SER A 51 -8.10 22.16 9.32
C SER A 51 -9.59 22.03 9.57
N TYR A 52 -10.15 20.84 9.34
CA TYR A 52 -11.57 20.57 9.62
C TYR A 52 -11.89 20.60 11.11
N ALA A 53 -10.99 20.12 11.98
CA ALA A 53 -11.19 20.15 13.42
C ALA A 53 -11.28 21.59 13.96
N VAL A 54 -10.42 22.50 13.47
CA VAL A 54 -10.45 23.91 13.86
C VAL A 54 -11.74 24.58 13.38
N MET A 55 -12.16 24.35 12.14
CA MET A 55 -13.46 24.84 11.64
C MET A 55 -14.63 24.28 12.45
N TYR A 56 -14.55 23.01 12.86
CA TYR A 56 -15.58 22.40 13.69
C TYR A 56 -15.70 23.05 15.08
N ILE A 57 -14.59 23.53 15.64
CA ILE A 57 -14.57 24.26 16.92
C ILE A 57 -15.17 25.64 16.76
N GLU A 58 -14.91 26.34 15.64
CA GLU A 58 -15.44 27.68 15.39
C GLU A 58 -16.97 27.69 15.26
N LYS A 59 -17.59 26.56 14.85
CA LYS A 59 -19.05 26.37 14.76
C LYS A 59 -19.80 27.40 13.89
N GLU A 60 -19.09 28.20 13.11
CA GLU A 60 -19.66 29.17 12.18
C GLU A 60 -19.26 28.82 10.74
N VAL A 61 -20.23 28.87 9.84
CA VAL A 61 -20.02 28.59 8.41
C VAL A 61 -19.29 29.75 7.73
N ASP A 62 -19.58 30.98 8.18
CA ASP A 62 -18.89 32.21 7.75
C ASP A 62 -17.75 32.61 8.69
N GLY A 63 -17.26 31.65 9.49
CA GLY A 63 -16.17 31.86 10.44
C GLY A 63 -14.85 32.27 9.76
N PHE A 64 -13.97 32.89 10.52
CA PHE A 64 -12.65 33.34 10.05
C PHE A 64 -11.82 32.18 9.53
N PHE A 65 -11.88 30.99 10.16
CA PHE A 65 -11.15 29.83 9.69
C PHE A 65 -11.78 29.22 8.44
N ALA A 66 -13.11 29.23 8.34
CA ALA A 66 -13.83 28.72 7.17
C ALA A 66 -13.59 29.59 5.92
N LEU A 67 -13.65 30.91 6.00
CA LEU A 67 -13.44 31.80 4.85
C LEU A 67 -11.97 32.15 4.61
N GLY A 68 -11.20 32.33 5.68
CA GLY A 68 -9.84 32.84 5.61
C GLY A 68 -8.78 31.76 5.48
N ILE A 69 -8.96 30.59 6.12
CA ILE A 69 -7.88 29.60 6.30
C ILE A 69 -8.17 28.31 5.52
N ALA A 70 -9.43 27.87 5.47
CA ALA A 70 -9.86 26.67 4.78
C ALA A 70 -9.41 26.59 3.31
N PRO A 71 -9.63 27.61 2.45
CA PRO A 71 -9.28 27.50 1.04
C PRO A 71 -7.78 27.28 0.85
N PHE A 72 -6.93 27.97 1.60
CA PHE A 72 -5.47 27.81 1.51
C PHE A 72 -4.99 26.50 2.11
N MET A 73 -5.55 26.08 3.25
CA MET A 73 -5.20 24.81 3.89
C MET A 73 -5.59 23.61 3.02
N LEU A 74 -6.78 23.62 2.42
CA LEU A 74 -7.19 22.55 1.50
C LEU A 74 -6.26 22.51 0.29
N VAL A 75 -6.07 23.64 -0.39
CA VAL A 75 -5.21 23.69 -1.59
C VAL A 75 -3.77 23.27 -1.23
N GLY A 76 -3.22 23.80 -0.14
CA GLY A 76 -1.89 23.46 0.34
C GLY A 76 -1.75 21.98 0.67
N ALA A 77 -2.73 21.39 1.35
CA ALA A 77 -2.70 19.97 1.68
C ALA A 77 -2.82 19.08 0.43
N TYR A 78 -3.66 19.43 -0.54
CA TYR A 78 -3.73 18.70 -1.80
C TYR A 78 -2.41 18.77 -2.58
N LEU A 79 -1.80 19.95 -2.66
CA LEU A 79 -0.48 20.13 -3.27
C LEU A 79 0.60 19.32 -2.53
N TRP A 80 0.54 19.28 -1.20
CA TRP A 80 1.45 18.50 -0.37
C TRP A 80 1.30 17.00 -0.61
N ILE A 81 0.06 16.49 -0.71
CA ILE A 81 -0.20 15.08 -1.01
C ILE A 81 0.26 14.74 -2.42
N LEU A 82 0.01 15.60 -3.41
CA LEU A 82 0.54 15.45 -4.77
C LEU A 82 2.06 15.37 -4.75
N PHE A 83 2.72 16.30 -4.06
CA PHE A 83 4.17 16.28 -3.88
C PHE A 83 4.63 14.99 -3.22
N ALA A 84 3.97 14.52 -2.17
CA ALA A 84 4.30 13.27 -1.47
C ALA A 84 4.19 12.04 -2.38
N ILE A 85 3.22 12.02 -3.30
CA ILE A 85 3.03 10.93 -4.27
C ILE A 85 4.12 11.00 -5.35
N PHE A 86 4.39 12.18 -5.90
CA PHE A 86 5.38 12.37 -6.96
C PHE A 86 6.83 12.38 -6.47
N TRP A 87 7.04 12.59 -5.17
CA TRP A 87 8.36 12.56 -4.55
C TRP A 87 8.89 11.14 -4.56
N ARG A 88 9.54 10.77 -5.66
CA ARG A 88 10.30 9.53 -5.75
C ARG A 88 11.60 9.75 -4.99
N GLY A 89 11.61 9.41 -3.71
CA GLY A 89 12.85 9.36 -2.93
C GLY A 89 13.89 8.62 -3.75
N LYS A 90 14.98 9.32 -4.10
CA LYS A 90 16.03 8.83 -5.00
C LYS A 90 16.44 7.44 -4.51
N GLY A 91 16.00 6.40 -5.24
CA GLY A 91 16.33 5.03 -4.93
C GLY A 91 17.84 4.93 -4.87
N LYS A 92 18.36 4.42 -3.75
CA LYS A 92 19.60 3.68 -3.81
C LYS A 92 19.30 2.33 -4.44
#